data_AF-A0A1A8KJ98-F1
#
_entry.id   AF-A0A1A8KJ98-F1
#
_cell.length_a   1.000
_cell.length_b   1.000
_cell.length_c   1.000
_cell.angle_alpha   90.00
_cell.angle_beta   90.00
_cell.angle_gamma   90.00
#
_symmetry.space_group_name_H-M   'P 1'
#
loop_
_entity.id
_entity.type
_entity.pdbx_description
1 polymer ?
#
loop_
_entity_poly.entity_id
_entity_poly.type
_entity_poly.pdbx_seq_one_letter_code
_entity_poly.pdbx_strand_id
1 'polypeptide(L)'
;LHTAPVGNMSAMYLFSRGVLTSGIHRQLVCGSVSLFQIRGKKRWMRAYTYIMAKKLKLEGPPPPKPRSQHPNWDYHAEVQAFSTRLNENFSLELLKTAFVNPCYLQAEQDRRKGLGVDSEATALALKDNNQLSKSGEGFTKSFISDWCRANFPSLPDEGVESVVGHLASPEVVTYVARNLGLEDLTMSAEFPVPDDVLYSTFMAVIGALQESSGAERARFFLRDFLLTQLIGKDLFDMWTVVNPMGLLVEELTKRNVPLPEPRLIRAAGASTVLPLYFVGLYSDQKLLANGPGETLAGAEEEAARVALRKLYGYTENRRPIDFSPQQQHEQCKLQSASST
;
A
#
# COMPACT_ATOMS: atom_id res chain seq x y z
N LEU A 1 -20.19 -10.27 62.93
CA LEU A 1 -19.64 -9.93 64.26
C LEU A 1 -18.34 -10.70 64.45
N HIS A 2 -17.28 -9.99 64.84
CA HIS A 2 -15.92 -10.44 65.18
C HIS A 2 -15.03 -10.98 64.05
N THR A 3 -14.03 -10.22 63.55
CA THR A 3 -12.68 -9.85 64.09
C THR A 3 -11.67 -11.01 64.16
N ALA A 4 -10.50 -10.77 63.53
CA ALA A 4 -9.29 -11.59 63.41
C ALA A 4 -8.66 -12.02 64.77
N PRO A 5 -7.61 -12.87 64.87
CA PRO A 5 -6.24 -12.71 64.29
C PRO A 5 -5.64 -14.00 63.64
N VAL A 6 -4.74 -13.91 62.64
CA VAL A 6 -3.26 -13.78 62.69
C VAL A 6 -2.53 -14.89 63.46
N GLY A 7 -1.59 -15.59 62.79
CA GLY A 7 -0.40 -16.12 63.48
C GLY A 7 0.18 -17.45 62.97
N ASN A 8 1.15 -17.33 62.04
CA ASN A 8 2.23 -18.27 61.68
C ASN A 8 2.55 -19.47 62.61
N MET A 9 2.71 -20.64 61.98
CA MET A 9 3.72 -21.69 62.22
C MET A 9 3.78 -22.51 60.92
N SER A 10 4.87 -23.05 60.37
CA SER A 10 6.18 -23.45 60.86
C SER A 10 6.98 -23.96 59.66
N ALA A 11 8.30 -23.76 59.63
CA ALA A 11 9.24 -24.70 59.00
C ALA A 11 10.61 -24.42 59.63
N MET A 12 10.85 -25.00 60.79
CA MET A 12 11.71 -26.17 60.97
C MET A 12 13.16 -25.97 60.49
N TYR A 13 13.99 -25.86 61.52
CA TYR A 13 15.44 -25.88 61.58
C TYR A 13 16.07 -27.05 60.80
N LEU A 14 17.23 -26.77 60.20
CA LEU A 14 18.34 -27.71 60.20
C LEU A 14 19.57 -27.00 60.78
N PHE A 15 19.94 -27.44 61.98
CA PHE A 15 21.19 -27.11 62.64
C PHE A 15 22.33 -27.88 61.99
N SER A 16 23.41 -27.18 61.63
CA SER A 16 24.73 -27.78 61.53
C SER A 16 25.65 -27.08 62.53
N ARG A 17 26.05 -27.85 63.55
CA ARG A 17 26.99 -27.45 64.60
C ARG A 17 28.41 -27.44 64.02
N GLY A 18 29.07 -26.29 64.09
CA GLY A 18 30.53 -26.16 64.00
C GLY A 18 30.97 -25.10 64.99
N VAL A 19 31.60 -25.54 66.08
CA VAL A 19 32.20 -24.67 67.12
C VAL A 19 33.66 -24.47 66.76
N LEU A 20 34.09 -23.24 66.51
CA LEU A 20 35.46 -22.78 66.78
C LEU A 20 35.42 -21.29 67.14
N THR A 21 36.21 -20.97 68.16
CA THR A 21 36.22 -19.75 68.97
C THR A 21 36.98 -18.59 68.32
N SER A 22 36.69 -17.38 68.83
CA SER A 22 37.51 -16.16 68.85
C SER A 22 37.19 -15.08 67.81
N GLY A 23 36.94 -13.88 68.35
CA GLY A 23 37.19 -12.61 67.66
C GLY A 23 35.96 -11.87 67.17
N ILE A 24 35.39 -11.01 68.02
CA ILE A 24 34.54 -9.91 67.55
C ILE A 24 35.46 -8.95 66.79
N HIS A 25 35.46 -9.05 65.47
CA HIS A 25 35.84 -7.95 64.61
C HIS A 25 34.68 -7.65 63.67
N ARG A 26 33.82 -6.73 64.12
CA ARG A 26 32.72 -6.19 63.33
C ARG A 26 33.31 -5.19 62.34
N GLN A 27 34.01 -5.69 61.32
CA GLN A 27 34.27 -4.88 60.14
C GLN A 27 32.93 -4.68 59.44
N LEU A 28 32.43 -3.44 59.51
CA LEU A 28 31.41 -2.94 58.59
C LEU A 28 32.02 -2.93 57.19
N VAL A 29 32.11 -4.10 56.57
CA VAL A 29 32.28 -4.19 55.13
C VAL A 29 30.97 -3.66 54.57
N CYS A 30 31.02 -2.44 54.03
CA CYS A 30 29.94 -1.90 53.22
C CYS A 30 29.76 -2.87 52.06
N GLY A 31 28.82 -3.80 52.22
CA GLY A 31 28.52 -4.81 51.22
C GLY A 31 28.12 -4.07 49.95
N SER A 32 28.95 -4.14 48.92
CA SER A 32 28.53 -3.76 47.60
C SER A 32 27.29 -4.58 47.29
N VAL A 33 26.14 -3.92 47.14
CA VAL A 33 24.91 -4.58 46.71
C VAL A 33 25.17 -5.08 45.31
N SER A 34 25.55 -6.35 45.19
CA SER A 34 25.65 -7.03 43.92
C SER A 34 24.23 -7.17 43.38
N LEU A 35 23.84 -6.25 42.51
CA LEU A 35 22.65 -6.38 41.69
C LEU A 35 22.87 -7.54 40.73
N PHE A 36 22.61 -8.76 41.20
CA PHE A 36 22.45 -9.90 40.30
C PHE A 36 21.22 -9.64 39.46
N GLN A 37 21.44 -9.28 38.19
CA GLN A 37 20.36 -9.14 37.21
C GLN A 37 19.75 -10.53 37.01
N ILE A 38 18.66 -10.84 37.71
CA ILE A 38 17.93 -12.11 37.55
C ILE A 38 17.23 -12.05 36.19
N ARG A 39 17.93 -12.46 35.13
CA ARG A 39 17.33 -12.80 33.83
C ARG A 39 16.49 -14.06 34.00
N GLY A 40 15.28 -13.90 34.54
CA GLY A 40 14.32 -14.99 34.72
C GLY A 40 12.90 -14.49 34.54
N LYS A 41 12.12 -15.17 33.70
CA LYS A 41 10.67 -14.91 33.56
C LYS A 41 10.00 -15.16 34.91
N LYS A 42 9.45 -14.12 35.52
CA LYS A 42 8.81 -14.23 36.84
C LYS A 42 7.57 -15.11 36.74
N ARG A 43 7.34 -16.02 37.70
CA ARG A 43 6.22 -16.96 37.70
C ARG A 43 4.85 -16.27 37.59
N TRP A 44 4.70 -15.08 38.18
CA TRP A 44 3.48 -14.27 38.11
C TRP A 44 3.19 -13.74 36.70
N MET A 45 4.21 -13.57 35.85
CA MET A 45 4.06 -13.02 34.51
C MET A 45 3.15 -13.89 33.64
N ARG A 46 3.23 -15.23 33.78
CA ARG A 46 2.35 -16.16 33.05
C ARG A 46 0.88 -15.98 33.43
N ALA A 47 0.59 -15.83 34.72
CA ALA A 47 -0.78 -15.62 35.19
C ALA A 47 -1.30 -14.25 34.72
N TYR A 48 -0.46 -13.21 34.82
CA TYR A 48 -0.80 -11.88 34.35
C TYR A 48 -1.09 -11.83 32.84
N THR A 49 -0.20 -12.38 32.00
CA THR A 49 -0.42 -12.39 30.54
C THR A 49 -1.66 -13.17 30.14
N TYR A 50 -1.94 -14.30 30.83
CA TYR A 50 -3.17 -15.06 30.62
C TYR A 50 -4.42 -14.23 30.95
N ILE A 51 -4.43 -13.51 32.08
CA ILE A 51 -5.55 -12.64 32.47
C ILE A 51 -5.73 -11.49 31.47
N MET A 52 -4.63 -10.86 31.05
CA MET A 52 -4.68 -9.78 30.06
C MET A 52 -5.21 -10.27 28.70
N ALA A 53 -4.78 -11.45 28.25
CA ALA A 53 -5.30 -12.06 27.02
C ALA A 53 -6.80 -12.38 27.12
N LYS A 54 -7.26 -12.86 28.29
CA LYS A 54 -8.68 -13.11 28.54
C LYS A 54 -9.48 -11.80 28.54
N LYS A 55 -8.94 -10.74 29.14
CA LYS A 55 -9.53 -9.39 29.15
C LYS A 55 -9.67 -8.85 27.72
N LEU A 56 -8.63 -8.95 26.90
CA LEU A 56 -8.66 -8.56 25.49
C LEU A 56 -9.70 -9.35 24.69
N LYS A 57 -9.86 -10.65 24.96
CA LYS A 57 -10.90 -11.47 24.32
C LYS A 57 -12.33 -11.05 24.69
N LEU A 58 -12.53 -10.54 25.91
CA LEU A 58 -13.84 -10.10 26.41
C LEU A 58 -14.18 -8.67 25.98
N GLU A 59 -13.24 -7.74 26.11
CA GLU A 59 -13.44 -6.30 25.86
C GLU A 59 -13.18 -5.92 24.39
N GLY A 60 -12.50 -6.77 23.63
CA GLY A 60 -12.03 -6.46 22.29
C GLY A 60 -10.71 -5.68 22.30
N PRO A 61 -10.09 -5.48 21.13
CA PRO A 61 -8.91 -4.64 21.02
C PRO A 61 -9.26 -3.17 21.33
N PRO A 62 -8.37 -2.41 22.00
CA PRO A 62 -8.55 -0.97 22.17
C PRO A 62 -8.56 -0.27 20.79
N PRO A 63 -9.10 0.95 20.70
CA PRO A 63 -9.02 1.72 19.47
C PRO A 63 -7.54 1.89 19.07
N PRO A 64 -7.24 1.79 17.76
CA PRO A 64 -5.88 1.87 17.29
C PRO A 64 -5.31 3.25 17.61
N LYS A 65 -4.02 3.31 17.96
CA LYS A 65 -3.30 4.55 18.24
C LYS A 65 -2.19 4.71 17.21
N PRO A 66 -1.84 5.95 16.84
CA PRO A 66 -0.80 6.18 15.86
C PRO A 66 0.54 5.64 16.39
N ARG A 67 1.35 5.07 15.49
CA ARG A 67 2.63 4.44 15.82
C ARG A 67 3.57 5.37 16.59
N SER A 68 3.48 6.67 16.31
CA SER A 68 4.25 7.73 16.96
C SER A 68 3.99 7.89 18.47
N GLN A 69 2.83 7.46 18.98
CA GLN A 69 2.51 7.50 20.41
C GLN A 69 3.08 6.30 21.19
N HIS A 70 3.55 5.27 20.50
CA HIS A 70 4.14 4.10 21.14
C HIS A 70 5.60 4.37 21.56
N PRO A 71 6.10 3.68 22.61
CA PRO A 71 7.51 3.75 22.97
C PRO A 71 8.42 3.33 21.80
N ASN A 72 9.68 3.79 21.83
CA ASN A 72 10.68 3.51 20.80
C ASN A 72 10.23 4.01 19.42
N TRP A 73 10.05 5.33 19.31
CA TRP A 73 9.76 6.01 18.06
C TRP A 73 10.65 7.24 17.96
N ASP A 74 11.41 7.33 16.87
CA ASP A 74 12.20 8.50 16.51
C ASP A 74 11.84 8.90 15.08
N TYR A 75 11.11 10.02 14.95
CA TYR A 75 10.62 10.47 13.66
C TYR A 75 11.74 10.73 12.65
N HIS A 76 12.88 11.26 13.08
CA HIS A 76 13.97 11.56 12.15
C HIS A 76 14.60 10.28 11.59
N ALA A 77 14.88 9.32 12.48
CA ALA A 77 15.44 8.03 12.10
C ALA A 77 14.48 7.23 11.20
N GLU A 78 13.17 7.26 11.48
CA GLU A 78 12.17 6.55 10.69
C GLU A 78 12.00 7.15 9.27
N VAL A 79 12.01 8.49 9.14
CA VAL A 79 12.01 9.16 7.83
C VAL A 79 13.27 8.84 7.03
N GLN A 80 14.44 8.81 7.68
CA GLN A 80 15.69 8.42 7.02
C GLN A 80 15.65 6.94 6.60
N ALA A 81 15.16 6.06 7.47
CA ALA A 81 15.01 4.64 7.19
C ALA A 81 14.03 4.39 6.03
N PHE A 82 12.98 5.19 5.90
CA PHE A 82 12.05 5.13 4.76
C PHE A 82 12.77 5.41 3.42
N SER A 83 13.58 6.47 3.35
CA SER A 83 14.39 6.79 2.17
C SER A 83 15.33 5.64 1.80
N THR A 84 16.07 5.12 2.79
CA THR A 84 17.02 4.02 2.56
C THR A 84 16.31 2.71 2.19
N ARG A 85 15.15 2.40 2.78
CA ARG A 85 14.37 1.19 2.47
C ARG A 85 13.96 1.13 1.00
N LEU A 86 13.59 2.27 0.42
CA LEU A 86 13.19 2.38 -0.98
C LEU A 86 14.39 2.43 -1.94
N ASN A 87 15.62 2.49 -1.43
CA ASN A 87 16.83 2.78 -2.21
C ASN A 87 16.69 4.07 -3.04
N GLU A 88 16.13 5.12 -2.42
CA GLU A 88 15.93 6.44 -3.04
C GLU A 88 16.64 7.53 -2.25
N ASN A 89 17.07 8.58 -2.98
CA ASN A 89 17.80 9.73 -2.41
C ASN A 89 16.84 10.92 -2.21
N PHE A 90 16.08 10.90 -1.12
CA PHE A 90 15.18 12.00 -0.78
C PHE A 90 15.93 13.15 -0.08
N SER A 91 15.51 14.39 -0.37
CA SER A 91 15.80 15.51 0.54
C SER A 91 14.97 15.34 1.80
N LEU A 92 15.64 15.18 2.94
CA LEU A 92 14.97 14.90 4.22
C LEU A 92 14.00 16.01 4.63
N GLU A 93 14.31 17.26 4.30
CA GLU A 93 13.42 18.40 4.62
C GLU A 93 12.15 18.37 3.77
N LEU A 94 12.27 18.10 2.45
CA LEU A 94 11.11 17.96 1.57
C LEU A 94 10.25 16.76 1.96
N LEU A 95 10.88 15.64 2.30
CA LEU A 95 10.18 14.43 2.73
C LEU A 95 9.44 14.65 4.05
N LYS A 96 10.03 15.35 5.02
CA LYS A 96 9.33 15.76 6.25
C LYS A 96 8.13 16.65 5.93
N THR A 97 8.25 17.60 5.00
CA THR A 97 7.11 18.45 4.60
C THR A 97 6.02 17.66 3.87
N ALA A 98 6.36 16.64 3.09
CA ALA A 98 5.38 15.83 2.38
C ALA A 98 4.44 15.05 3.32
N PHE A 99 4.94 14.65 4.49
CA PHE A 99 4.15 13.96 5.52
C PHE A 99 3.25 14.89 6.35
N VAL A 100 3.40 16.22 6.22
CA VAL A 100 2.62 17.21 6.99
C VAL A 100 1.36 17.60 6.24
N ASN A 101 0.21 17.21 6.78
CA ASN A 101 -1.09 17.54 6.22
C ASN A 101 -1.69 18.83 6.79
N PRO A 102 -2.55 19.53 6.03
CA PRO A 102 -3.24 20.73 6.52
C PRO A 102 -4.13 20.45 7.72
N CYS A 103 -4.78 19.27 7.79
CA CYS A 103 -5.61 18.89 8.94
C CYS A 103 -4.81 18.80 10.24
N TYR A 104 -3.58 18.28 10.18
CA TYR A 104 -2.69 18.21 11.33
C TYR A 104 -2.26 19.60 11.79
N LEU A 105 -1.97 20.52 10.86
CA LEU A 105 -1.60 21.89 11.21
C LEU A 105 -2.73 22.64 11.90
N GLN A 106 -3.97 22.46 11.44
CA GLN A 106 -5.15 23.03 12.10
C GLN A 106 -5.32 22.48 13.51
N ALA A 107 -5.25 21.15 13.68
CA ALA A 107 -5.35 20.52 14.98
C ALA A 107 -4.24 20.97 15.96
N GLU A 108 -3.00 21.12 15.46
CA GLU A 108 -1.89 21.64 16.26
C GLU A 108 -2.06 23.10 16.66
N GLN A 109 -2.57 23.96 15.76
CA GLN A 109 -2.90 25.35 16.08
C GLN A 109 -3.97 25.44 17.16
N ASP A 110 -5.03 24.63 17.06
CA ASP A 110 -6.12 24.64 18.04
C ASP A 110 -5.67 24.08 19.38
N ARG A 111 -4.80 23.07 19.38
CA ARG A 111 -4.14 22.57 20.59
C ARG A 111 -3.30 23.65 21.27
N ARG A 112 -2.53 24.44 20.51
CA ARG A 112 -1.71 25.55 21.06
C ARG A 112 -2.57 26.67 21.64
N LYS A 113 -3.66 27.05 20.94
CA LYS A 113 -4.64 28.03 21.43
C LYS A 113 -5.27 27.57 22.74
N GLY A 114 -5.66 26.29 22.83
CA GLY A 114 -6.21 25.70 24.05
C GLY A 114 -5.26 25.70 25.25
N LEU A 115 -3.95 25.71 24.98
CA LEU A 115 -2.90 25.80 26.01
C LEU A 115 -2.47 27.25 26.32
N GLY A 116 -3.04 28.25 25.64
CA GLY A 116 -2.73 29.66 25.86
C GLY A 116 -1.34 30.09 25.35
N VAL A 117 -0.79 29.39 24.35
CA VAL A 117 0.50 29.76 23.74
C VAL A 117 0.28 30.88 22.72
N ASP A 118 1.02 31.99 22.85
CA ASP A 118 0.96 33.12 21.93
C ASP A 118 1.33 32.70 20.50
N SER A 119 0.38 32.84 19.58
CA SER A 119 0.50 32.40 18.19
C SER A 119 1.59 33.18 17.43
N GLU A 120 1.88 34.41 17.84
CA GLU A 120 2.84 35.30 17.20
C GLU A 120 4.29 35.06 17.66
N ALA A 121 4.49 34.65 18.92
CA ALA A 121 5.82 34.44 19.49
C ALA A 121 6.47 33.10 19.05
N THR A 122 5.67 32.11 18.67
CA THR A 122 6.14 30.79 18.21
C THR A 122 5.39 30.33 16.96
N ALA A 123 5.55 31.08 15.86
CA ALA A 123 5.02 30.70 14.57
C ALA A 123 5.40 29.25 14.21
N LEU A 124 4.41 28.45 13.78
CA LEU A 124 4.63 27.10 13.28
C LEU A 124 5.45 27.19 11.98
N ALA A 125 6.73 26.80 12.02
CA ALA A 125 7.60 26.74 10.85
C ALA A 125 7.34 25.51 9.95
N LEU A 126 6.15 24.91 10.03
CA LEU A 126 5.75 23.76 9.22
C LEU A 126 5.01 24.24 7.98
N LYS A 127 5.32 23.62 6.84
CA LYS A 127 4.67 23.88 5.55
C LYS A 127 3.71 22.76 5.20
N ASP A 128 2.62 23.10 4.54
CA ASP A 128 1.62 22.17 4.02
C ASP A 128 2.15 21.37 2.82
N ASN A 129 1.73 20.12 2.70
CA ASN A 129 2.05 19.24 1.57
C ASN A 129 1.22 19.49 0.30
N ASN A 130 0.25 20.41 0.30
CA ASN A 130 -0.70 20.65 -0.80
C ASN A 130 -0.03 20.92 -2.16
N GLN A 131 1.06 21.69 -2.18
CA GLN A 131 1.77 22.02 -3.42
C GLN A 131 2.46 20.78 -4.01
N LEU A 132 3.17 20.03 -3.16
CA LEU A 132 3.84 18.78 -3.54
C LEU A 132 2.83 17.72 -3.99
N SER A 133 1.69 17.61 -3.31
CA SER A 133 0.61 16.69 -3.67
C SER A 133 0.08 16.97 -5.08
N LYS A 134 -0.21 18.23 -5.42
CA LYS A 134 -0.70 18.60 -6.75
C LYS A 134 0.34 18.34 -7.84
N SER A 135 1.61 18.63 -7.55
CA SER A 135 2.71 18.36 -8.47
C SER A 135 2.88 16.86 -8.73
N GLY A 136 2.90 16.05 -7.67
CA GLY A 136 3.02 14.60 -7.77
C GLY A 136 1.82 13.93 -8.44
N GLU A 137 0.60 14.42 -8.21
CA GLU A 137 -0.60 13.91 -8.88
C GLU A 137 -0.55 14.17 -10.40
N GLY A 138 -0.24 15.41 -10.81
CA GLY A 138 -0.10 15.76 -12.22
C GLY A 138 1.02 14.97 -12.91
N PHE A 139 2.14 14.78 -12.21
CA PHE A 139 3.25 13.96 -12.70
C PHE A 139 2.87 12.49 -12.85
N THR A 140 2.14 11.94 -11.88
CA THR A 140 1.68 10.54 -11.91
C THR A 140 0.73 10.29 -13.07
N LYS A 141 -0.28 11.16 -13.25
CA LYS A 141 -1.25 11.06 -14.35
C LYS A 141 -0.59 11.17 -15.71
N SER A 142 0.34 12.11 -15.88
CA SER A 142 1.06 12.27 -17.15
C SER A 142 1.97 11.07 -17.45
N PHE A 143 2.73 10.59 -16.47
CA PHE A 143 3.57 9.41 -16.62
C PHE A 143 2.78 8.15 -17.01
N ILE A 144 1.67 7.85 -16.32
CA ILE A 144 0.86 6.68 -16.62
C ILE A 144 0.21 6.81 -18.00
N SER A 145 -0.25 8.00 -18.37
CA SER A 145 -0.81 8.27 -19.70
C SER A 145 0.21 8.02 -20.81
N ASP A 146 1.43 8.54 -20.65
CA ASP A 146 2.53 8.35 -21.59
C ASP A 146 2.91 6.87 -21.68
N TRP A 147 2.95 6.17 -20.55
CA TRP A 147 3.24 4.74 -20.49
C TRP A 147 2.16 3.92 -21.21
N CYS A 148 0.88 4.22 -20.99
CA CYS A 148 -0.22 3.53 -21.67
C CYS A 148 -0.16 3.72 -23.18
N ARG A 149 0.07 4.96 -23.65
CA ARG A 149 0.20 5.26 -25.08
C ARG A 149 1.39 4.58 -25.74
N ALA A 150 2.51 4.45 -25.02
CA ALA A 150 3.70 3.77 -25.52
C ALA A 150 3.52 2.25 -25.62
N ASN A 151 2.86 1.61 -24.65
CA ASN A 151 2.70 0.15 -24.61
C ASN A 151 1.45 -0.34 -25.36
N PHE A 152 0.40 0.47 -25.44
CA PHE A 152 -0.88 0.15 -26.06
C PHE A 152 -1.30 1.25 -27.06
N PRO A 153 -0.61 1.36 -28.21
CA PRO A 153 -0.86 2.43 -29.18
C PRO A 153 -2.23 2.35 -29.85
N SER A 154 -2.89 1.19 -29.83
CA SER A 154 -4.23 1.01 -30.38
C SER A 154 -5.37 1.24 -29.38
N LEU A 155 -5.05 1.54 -28.12
CA LEU A 155 -6.04 1.85 -27.08
C LEU A 155 -6.57 3.29 -27.26
N PRO A 156 -7.89 3.52 -27.24
CA PRO A 156 -8.46 4.86 -27.33
C PRO A 156 -8.18 5.69 -26.07
N ASP A 157 -8.28 7.01 -26.20
CA ASP A 157 -8.04 7.94 -25.07
C ASP A 157 -8.95 7.66 -23.87
N GLU A 158 -10.22 7.26 -24.09
CA GLU A 158 -11.16 6.87 -23.03
C GLU A 158 -10.67 5.67 -22.21
N GLY A 159 -10.05 4.69 -22.90
CA GLY A 159 -9.45 3.52 -22.25
C GLY A 159 -8.20 3.90 -21.47
N VAL A 160 -7.36 4.79 -22.02
CA VAL A 160 -6.18 5.31 -21.32
C VAL A 160 -6.60 6.07 -20.06
N GLU A 161 -7.57 6.96 -20.15
CA GLU A 161 -8.09 7.73 -19.01
C GLU A 161 -8.67 6.81 -17.93
N SER A 162 -9.37 5.75 -18.32
CA SER A 162 -9.89 4.75 -17.37
C SER A 162 -8.78 4.00 -16.63
N VAL A 163 -7.71 3.60 -17.32
CA VAL A 163 -6.54 2.95 -16.69
C VAL A 163 -5.82 3.92 -15.75
N VAL A 164 -5.63 5.17 -16.18
CA VAL A 164 -5.03 6.24 -15.36
C VAL A 164 -5.90 6.51 -14.12
N GLY A 165 -7.22 6.60 -14.29
CA GLY A 165 -8.18 6.81 -13.21
C GLY A 165 -8.19 5.67 -12.21
N HIS A 166 -8.07 4.42 -12.67
CA HIS A 166 -7.97 3.26 -11.78
C HIS A 166 -6.68 3.27 -10.96
N LEU A 167 -5.52 3.50 -11.60
CA LEU A 167 -4.23 3.54 -10.91
C LEU A 167 -4.08 4.74 -9.98
N ALA A 168 -4.65 5.88 -10.35
CA ALA A 168 -4.71 7.08 -9.51
C ALA A 168 -5.94 7.10 -8.58
N SER A 169 -6.65 5.97 -8.43
CA SER A 169 -7.77 5.88 -7.50
C SER A 169 -7.28 5.92 -6.05
N PRO A 170 -8.08 6.47 -5.12
CA PRO A 170 -7.73 6.46 -3.70
C PRO A 170 -7.56 5.03 -3.17
N GLU A 171 -8.33 4.06 -3.67
CA GLU A 171 -8.24 2.66 -3.23
C GLU A 171 -6.86 2.04 -3.51
N VAL A 172 -6.38 2.14 -4.75
CA VAL A 172 -5.08 1.56 -5.16
C VAL A 172 -3.93 2.28 -4.48
N VAL A 173 -3.98 3.62 -4.46
CA VAL A 173 -2.91 4.43 -3.89
C VAL A 173 -2.81 4.26 -2.38
N THR A 174 -3.93 4.26 -1.65
CA THR A 174 -3.92 4.05 -0.19
C THR A 174 -3.47 2.65 0.17
N TYR A 175 -3.85 1.64 -0.62
CA TYR A 175 -3.35 0.27 -0.47
C TYR A 175 -1.82 0.21 -0.57
N VAL A 176 -1.24 0.83 -1.61
CA VAL A 176 0.22 0.92 -1.77
C VAL A 176 0.84 1.71 -0.62
N ALA A 177 0.25 2.85 -0.23
CA ALA A 177 0.76 3.70 0.85
C ALA A 177 0.81 2.98 2.21
N ARG A 178 -0.22 2.22 2.56
CA ARG A 178 -0.26 1.39 3.78
C ARG A 178 0.82 0.32 3.76
N ASN A 179 1.00 -0.38 2.65
CA ASN A 179 2.02 -1.43 2.52
C ASN A 179 3.46 -0.89 2.55
N LEU A 180 3.66 0.37 2.14
CA LEU A 180 4.94 1.06 2.27
C LEU A 180 5.21 1.63 3.67
N GLY A 181 4.20 1.60 4.55
CA GLY A 181 4.29 2.15 5.90
C GLY A 181 4.18 3.68 5.95
N LEU A 182 3.53 4.32 4.96
CA LEU A 182 3.31 5.77 5.00
C LEU A 182 2.36 6.16 6.14
N GLU A 183 1.35 5.33 6.43
CA GLU A 183 0.34 5.61 7.48
C GLU A 183 0.98 5.93 8.85
N ASP A 184 2.09 5.27 9.18
CA ASP A 184 2.82 5.49 10.44
C ASP A 184 3.59 6.82 10.47
N LEU A 185 4.01 7.33 9.30
CA LEU A 185 4.79 8.57 9.14
C LEU A 185 3.90 9.78 8.90
N THR A 186 2.69 9.59 8.37
CA THR A 186 1.76 10.67 8.05
C THR A 186 1.31 11.41 9.29
N MET A 187 1.50 12.73 9.30
CA MET A 187 0.98 13.60 10.34
C MET A 187 -0.46 13.98 9.97
N SER A 188 -1.42 13.34 10.64
CA SER A 188 -2.87 13.55 10.48
C SER A 188 -3.49 13.94 11.83
N ALA A 189 -4.63 14.63 11.80
CA ALA A 189 -5.40 14.96 13.00
C ALA A 189 -6.13 13.74 13.58
N GLU A 190 -6.63 12.86 12.71
CA GLU A 190 -7.40 11.67 13.07
C GLU A 190 -6.62 10.38 12.79
N PHE A 191 -6.88 9.34 13.58
CA PHE A 191 -6.30 8.01 13.43
C PHE A 191 -7.38 6.93 13.62
N PRO A 192 -7.57 5.96 12.70
CA PRO A 192 -6.78 5.69 11.49
C PRO A 192 -6.84 6.83 10.47
N VAL A 193 -5.82 6.93 9.62
CA VAL A 193 -5.69 8.05 8.68
C VAL A 193 -6.76 7.90 7.59
N PRO A 194 -7.58 8.94 7.32
CA PRO A 194 -8.58 8.87 6.27
C PRO A 194 -7.92 8.75 4.89
N ASP A 195 -8.58 8.01 4.00
CA ASP A 195 -8.03 7.62 2.69
C ASP A 195 -7.64 8.85 1.84
N ASP A 196 -8.41 9.93 1.88
CA ASP A 196 -8.13 11.17 1.14
C ASP A 196 -6.81 11.83 1.59
N VAL A 197 -6.54 11.80 2.90
CA VAL A 197 -5.31 12.37 3.48
C VAL A 197 -4.12 11.45 3.17
N LEU A 198 -4.31 10.15 3.25
CA LEU A 198 -3.24 9.21 2.90
C LEU A 198 -2.92 9.28 1.40
N TYR A 199 -3.92 9.44 0.53
CA TYR A 199 -3.74 9.69 -0.90
C TYR A 199 -2.92 10.95 -1.17
N SER A 200 -3.28 12.08 -0.55
CA SER A 200 -2.56 13.35 -0.76
C SER A 200 -1.12 13.28 -0.27
N THR A 201 -0.87 12.60 0.85
CA THR A 201 0.50 12.38 1.35
C THR A 201 1.34 11.52 0.41
N PHE A 202 0.78 10.45 -0.16
CA PHE A 202 1.49 9.63 -1.14
C PHE A 202 1.85 10.42 -2.39
N MET A 203 0.90 11.22 -2.91
CA MET A 203 1.18 12.13 -4.04
C MET A 203 2.23 13.19 -3.67
N ALA A 204 2.21 13.70 -2.44
CA ALA A 204 3.24 14.63 -1.97
C ALA A 204 4.62 13.99 -1.87
N VAL A 205 4.72 12.73 -1.47
CA VAL A 205 5.99 11.97 -1.46
C VAL A 205 6.53 11.82 -2.88
N ILE A 206 5.67 11.56 -3.87
CA ILE A 206 6.08 11.52 -5.29
C ILE A 206 6.58 12.89 -5.75
N GLY A 207 5.87 13.97 -5.40
CA GLY A 207 6.33 15.34 -5.69
C GLY A 207 7.69 15.65 -5.05
N ALA A 208 7.87 15.27 -3.78
CA ALA A 208 9.15 15.42 -3.09
C ALA A 208 10.27 14.58 -3.73
N LEU A 209 9.97 13.38 -4.23
CA LEU A 209 10.93 12.54 -4.97
C LEU A 209 11.33 13.19 -6.29
N GLN A 210 10.35 13.74 -7.02
CA GLN A 210 10.57 14.44 -8.28
C GLN A 210 11.48 15.65 -8.11
N GLU A 211 11.28 16.46 -7.06
CA GLU A 211 12.12 17.61 -6.74
C GLU A 211 13.52 17.21 -6.24
N SER A 212 13.64 16.08 -5.52
CA SER A 212 14.91 15.65 -4.91
C SER A 212 15.81 14.88 -5.88
N SER A 213 15.28 13.83 -6.52
CA SER A 213 16.04 12.87 -7.35
C SER A 213 15.79 13.03 -8.86
N GLY A 214 14.89 13.93 -9.25
CA GLY A 214 14.55 14.18 -10.65
C GLY A 214 13.45 13.28 -11.21
N ALA A 215 12.97 13.62 -12.41
CA ALA A 215 11.82 12.98 -13.04
C ALA A 215 12.08 11.52 -13.41
N GLU A 216 13.27 11.17 -13.91
CA GLU A 216 13.56 9.79 -14.33
C GLU A 216 13.45 8.81 -13.16
N ARG A 217 14.03 9.16 -12.01
CA ARG A 217 13.98 8.30 -10.82
C ARG A 217 12.56 8.15 -10.28
N ALA A 218 11.80 9.25 -10.26
CA ALA A 218 10.38 9.22 -9.89
C ALA A 218 9.55 8.32 -10.84
N ARG A 219 9.87 8.26 -12.14
CA ARG A 219 9.20 7.34 -13.08
C ARG A 219 9.47 5.88 -12.75
N PHE A 220 10.69 5.52 -12.34
CA PHE A 220 10.99 4.14 -11.91
C PHE A 220 10.25 3.78 -10.64
N PHE A 221 10.16 4.71 -9.68
CA PHE A 221 9.36 4.51 -8.48
C PHE A 221 7.89 4.23 -8.84
N LEU A 222 7.28 5.05 -9.71
CA LEU A 222 5.90 4.83 -10.17
C LEU A 222 5.74 3.51 -10.94
N ARG A 223 6.71 3.15 -11.78
CA ARG A 223 6.73 1.87 -12.49
C ARG A 223 6.72 0.69 -11.53
N ASP A 224 7.56 0.73 -10.51
CA ASP A 224 7.78 -0.42 -9.65
C ASP A 224 6.66 -0.58 -8.59
N PHE A 225 6.03 0.52 -8.15
CA PHE A 225 4.98 0.47 -7.11
C PHE A 225 3.54 0.58 -7.62
N LEU A 226 3.27 1.46 -8.60
CA LEU A 226 1.91 1.64 -9.13
C LEU A 226 1.62 0.73 -10.32
N LEU A 227 2.51 0.65 -11.32
CA LEU A 227 2.21 -0.20 -12.49
C LEU A 227 2.16 -1.69 -12.15
N THR A 228 2.82 -2.13 -11.07
CA THR A 228 2.71 -3.50 -10.57
C THR A 228 1.29 -3.84 -10.09
N GLN A 229 0.46 -2.85 -9.74
CA GLN A 229 -0.94 -3.07 -9.38
C GLN A 229 -1.83 -3.40 -10.60
N LEU A 230 -1.34 -3.20 -11.83
CA LEU A 230 -2.03 -3.66 -13.05
C LEU A 230 -1.87 -5.16 -13.32
N ILE A 231 -0.95 -5.84 -12.62
CA ILE A 231 -0.66 -7.25 -12.90
C ILE A 231 -1.87 -8.10 -12.49
N GLY A 232 -2.41 -8.85 -13.45
CA GLY A 232 -3.58 -9.71 -13.24
C GLY A 232 -4.92 -8.97 -13.24
N LYS A 233 -4.95 -7.68 -13.60
CA LYS A 233 -6.19 -6.93 -13.83
C LYS A 233 -6.57 -6.96 -15.30
N ASP A 234 -7.84 -7.21 -15.58
CA ASP A 234 -8.38 -7.11 -16.94
C ASP A 234 -8.68 -5.66 -17.31
N LEU A 235 -8.66 -5.37 -18.61
CA LEU A 235 -8.95 -4.02 -19.12
C LEU A 235 -10.36 -3.57 -18.74
N PHE A 236 -11.35 -4.46 -18.86
CA PHE A 236 -12.75 -4.12 -18.63
C PHE A 236 -13.17 -4.17 -17.15
N ASP A 237 -12.31 -4.66 -16.26
CA ASP A 237 -12.47 -4.50 -14.82
C ASP A 237 -12.18 -3.04 -14.41
N MET A 238 -11.24 -2.39 -15.10
CA MET A 238 -10.86 -1.00 -14.87
C MET A 238 -11.72 -0.03 -15.69
N TRP A 239 -12.04 -0.42 -16.93
CA TRP A 239 -12.86 0.35 -17.86
C TRP A 239 -14.25 -0.27 -18.01
N THR A 240 -15.22 0.28 -17.29
CA THR A 240 -16.60 -0.23 -17.31
C THR A 240 -17.31 0.17 -18.60
N VAL A 241 -17.29 -0.70 -19.60
CA VAL A 241 -18.00 -0.52 -20.87
C VAL A 241 -19.41 -1.10 -20.80
N VAL A 242 -20.43 -0.27 -21.05
CA VAL A 242 -21.85 -0.66 -20.99
C VAL A 242 -22.26 -1.49 -22.21
N ASN A 243 -21.85 -1.10 -23.42
CA ASN A 243 -22.18 -1.81 -24.67
C ASN A 243 -20.91 -2.20 -25.44
N PRO A 244 -20.32 -3.38 -25.16
CA PRO A 244 -19.07 -3.80 -25.80
C PRO A 244 -19.24 -4.09 -27.29
N MET A 245 -20.42 -4.53 -27.73
CA MET A 245 -20.67 -4.78 -29.16
C MET A 245 -20.74 -3.48 -29.97
N GLY A 246 -21.41 -2.46 -29.43
CA GLY A 246 -21.46 -1.12 -30.04
C GLY A 246 -20.06 -0.53 -30.19
N LEU A 247 -19.26 -0.58 -29.12
CA LEU A 247 -17.88 -0.12 -29.14
C LEU A 247 -17.02 -0.89 -30.17
N LEU A 248 -17.22 -2.21 -30.28
CA LEU A 248 -16.53 -3.02 -31.28
C LEU A 248 -16.89 -2.60 -32.71
N VAL A 249 -18.16 -2.32 -32.99
CA VAL A 249 -18.62 -1.83 -34.30
C VAL A 249 -17.98 -0.47 -34.62
N GLU A 250 -17.91 0.45 -33.65
CA GLU A 250 -17.25 1.74 -33.81
C GLU A 250 -15.75 1.57 -34.11
N GLU A 251 -15.06 0.67 -33.41
CA GLU A 251 -13.64 0.41 -33.66
C GLU A 251 -13.37 -0.27 -35.01
N LEU A 252 -14.25 -1.19 -35.44
CA LEU A 252 -14.13 -1.85 -36.74
C LEU A 252 -14.41 -0.87 -37.89
N THR A 253 -15.42 -0.01 -37.75
CA THR A 253 -15.72 1.03 -38.74
C THR A 253 -14.59 2.05 -38.88
N LYS A 254 -13.98 2.50 -37.78
CA LYS A 254 -12.76 3.36 -37.81
C LYS A 254 -11.59 2.72 -38.57
N ARG A 255 -11.46 1.40 -38.50
CA ARG A 255 -10.39 0.63 -39.15
C ARG A 255 -10.75 0.13 -40.56
N ASN A 256 -11.93 0.51 -41.08
CA ASN A 256 -12.49 0.03 -42.35
C ASN A 256 -12.59 -1.51 -42.45
N VAL A 257 -12.84 -2.17 -41.32
CA VAL A 257 -13.13 -3.61 -41.25
C VAL A 257 -14.65 -3.79 -41.29
N PRO A 258 -15.17 -4.79 -42.02
CA PRO A 258 -16.60 -5.02 -42.08
C PRO A 258 -17.19 -5.37 -40.72
N LEU A 259 -18.51 -5.23 -40.64
CA LEU A 259 -19.25 -5.45 -39.40
C LEU A 259 -19.15 -6.91 -38.96
N PRO A 260 -19.05 -7.18 -37.64
CA PRO A 260 -18.95 -8.53 -37.13
C PRO A 260 -20.33 -9.21 -37.15
N GLU A 261 -20.36 -10.45 -37.64
CA GLU A 261 -21.50 -11.36 -37.57
C GLU A 261 -21.31 -12.34 -36.39
N PRO A 262 -22.19 -12.31 -35.37
CA PRO A 262 -22.18 -13.32 -34.31
C PRO A 262 -22.76 -14.64 -34.81
N ARG A 263 -22.04 -15.74 -34.55
CA ARG A 263 -22.50 -17.11 -34.85
C ARG A 263 -22.25 -18.04 -33.68
N LEU A 264 -23.21 -18.91 -33.41
CA LEU A 264 -23.05 -19.97 -32.42
C LEU A 264 -22.07 -21.03 -32.93
N ILE A 265 -20.96 -21.22 -32.22
CA ILE A 265 -19.95 -22.23 -32.55
C ILE A 265 -20.25 -23.55 -31.84
N ARG A 266 -20.56 -23.48 -30.53
CA ARG A 266 -20.86 -24.65 -29.70
C ARG A 266 -21.93 -24.31 -28.68
N ALA A 267 -22.73 -25.30 -28.32
CA ALA A 267 -23.64 -25.24 -27.20
C ALA A 267 -23.56 -26.55 -26.41
N ALA A 268 -23.56 -26.47 -25.09
CA ALA A 268 -23.61 -27.60 -24.19
C ALA A 268 -24.72 -27.36 -23.16
N GLY A 269 -25.55 -28.39 -22.92
CA GLY A 269 -26.60 -28.30 -21.91
C GLY A 269 -27.66 -27.22 -22.18
N ALA A 270 -28.00 -26.93 -23.45
CA ALA A 270 -28.95 -25.86 -23.80
C ALA A 270 -30.31 -25.95 -23.10
N SER A 271 -30.74 -27.18 -22.73
CA SER A 271 -31.99 -27.44 -22.00
C SER A 271 -31.82 -27.60 -20.48
N THR A 272 -30.62 -27.43 -19.94
CA THR A 272 -30.35 -27.56 -18.50
C THR A 272 -30.39 -26.20 -17.80
N VAL A 273 -30.31 -26.20 -16.47
CA VAL A 273 -30.24 -24.97 -15.66
C VAL A 273 -28.89 -24.24 -15.85
N LEU A 274 -27.85 -24.95 -16.28
CA LEU A 274 -26.49 -24.44 -16.45
C LEU A 274 -26.05 -24.65 -17.92
N PRO A 275 -26.68 -23.95 -18.88
CA PRO A 275 -26.27 -24.00 -20.26
C PRO A 275 -24.92 -23.28 -20.45
N LEU A 276 -24.15 -23.71 -21.45
CA LEU A 276 -22.91 -23.09 -21.86
C LEU A 276 -22.91 -22.89 -23.38
N TYR A 277 -22.88 -21.65 -23.81
CA TYR A 277 -22.81 -21.26 -25.22
C TYR A 277 -21.45 -20.69 -25.55
N PHE A 278 -20.93 -21.02 -26.73
CA PHE A 278 -19.76 -20.37 -27.32
C PHE A 278 -20.18 -19.63 -28.58
N VAL A 279 -20.13 -18.31 -28.51
CA VAL A 279 -20.43 -17.44 -29.66
C VAL A 279 -19.11 -16.97 -30.26
N GLY A 280 -19.01 -17.00 -31.58
CA GLY A 280 -17.89 -16.47 -32.36
C GLY A 280 -18.31 -15.26 -33.16
N LEU A 281 -17.46 -14.24 -33.19
CA LEU A 281 -17.63 -13.06 -34.04
C LEU A 281 -16.81 -13.24 -35.31
N TYR A 282 -17.47 -13.23 -36.46
CA TYR A 282 -16.85 -13.36 -37.76
C TYR A 282 -16.91 -12.05 -38.53
N SER A 283 -15.84 -11.65 -39.20
CA SER A 283 -15.82 -10.54 -40.15
C SER A 283 -15.19 -11.05 -41.44
N ASP A 284 -15.86 -10.88 -42.58
CA ASP A 284 -15.46 -11.47 -43.87
C ASP A 284 -15.14 -12.97 -43.78
N GLN A 285 -16.00 -13.73 -43.09
CA GLN A 285 -15.82 -15.17 -42.87
C GLN A 285 -14.57 -15.55 -42.05
N LYS A 286 -13.85 -14.57 -41.48
CA LYS A 286 -12.71 -14.80 -40.57
C LYS A 286 -13.14 -14.62 -39.12
N LEU A 287 -12.79 -15.58 -38.27
CA LEU A 287 -13.08 -15.52 -36.83
C LEU A 287 -12.19 -14.45 -36.19
N LEU A 288 -12.80 -13.40 -35.62
CA LEU A 288 -12.10 -12.37 -34.83
C LEU A 288 -11.84 -12.87 -33.41
N ALA A 289 -12.91 -13.30 -32.74
CA ALA A 289 -12.88 -13.76 -31.36
C ALA A 289 -14.05 -14.69 -31.08
N ASN A 290 -13.95 -15.42 -29.97
CA ASN A 290 -15.03 -16.19 -29.40
C ASN A 290 -15.12 -15.94 -27.90
N GLY A 291 -16.31 -16.12 -27.35
CA GLY A 291 -16.60 -15.92 -25.94
C GLY A 291 -17.54 -17.01 -25.42
N PRO A 292 -17.28 -17.58 -24.24
CA PRO A 292 -18.24 -18.42 -23.54
C PRO A 292 -19.27 -17.56 -22.80
N GLY A 293 -20.47 -18.09 -22.58
CA GLY A 293 -21.46 -17.47 -21.71
C GLY A 293 -22.60 -18.41 -21.34
N GLU A 294 -23.28 -18.07 -20.25
CA GLU A 294 -24.46 -18.81 -19.77
C GLU A 294 -25.68 -18.55 -20.67
N THR A 295 -25.80 -17.34 -21.21
CA THR A 295 -26.83 -16.96 -22.19
C THR A 295 -26.19 -16.65 -23.53
N LEU A 296 -26.97 -16.72 -24.63
CA LEU A 296 -26.49 -16.33 -25.96
C LEU A 296 -26.01 -14.87 -25.98
N ALA A 297 -26.77 -13.96 -25.35
CA ALA A 297 -26.40 -12.55 -25.24
C ALA A 297 -25.11 -12.36 -24.41
N GLY A 298 -24.99 -13.03 -23.26
CA GLY A 298 -23.77 -12.95 -22.44
C GLY A 298 -22.54 -13.50 -23.18
N ALA A 299 -22.69 -14.60 -23.93
CA ALA A 299 -21.61 -15.15 -24.75
C ALA A 299 -21.21 -14.20 -25.89
N GLU A 300 -22.18 -13.49 -26.49
CA GLU A 300 -21.94 -12.46 -27.51
C GLU A 300 -21.19 -11.25 -26.94
N GLU A 301 -21.60 -10.74 -25.77
CA GLU A 301 -20.93 -9.64 -25.07
C GLU A 301 -19.49 -9.99 -24.69
N GLU A 302 -19.26 -11.20 -24.16
CA GLU A 302 -17.92 -11.68 -23.85
C GLU A 302 -17.06 -11.87 -25.10
N ALA A 303 -17.64 -12.37 -26.19
CA ALA A 303 -16.93 -12.47 -27.46
C ALA A 303 -16.51 -11.07 -27.97
N ALA A 304 -17.35 -10.05 -27.80
CA ALA A 304 -17.02 -8.67 -28.13
C ALA A 304 -15.88 -8.12 -27.26
N ARG A 305 -15.91 -8.36 -25.94
CA ARG A 305 -14.81 -8.00 -25.04
C ARG A 305 -13.50 -8.67 -25.43
N VAL A 306 -13.51 -9.96 -25.76
CA VAL A 306 -12.31 -10.67 -26.24
C VAL A 306 -11.81 -10.07 -27.56
N ALA A 307 -12.70 -9.69 -28.49
CA ALA A 307 -12.34 -9.03 -29.73
C ALA A 307 -11.66 -7.67 -29.47
N LEU A 308 -12.25 -6.83 -28.61
CA LEU A 308 -11.69 -5.54 -28.23
C LEU A 308 -10.31 -5.66 -27.57
N ARG A 309 -10.12 -6.62 -26.65
CA ARG A 309 -8.81 -6.91 -26.05
C ARG A 309 -7.74 -7.23 -27.09
N LYS A 310 -8.09 -8.04 -28.10
CA LYS A 310 -7.19 -8.33 -29.23
C LYS A 310 -6.91 -7.08 -30.06
N LEU A 311 -7.92 -6.26 -30.34
CA LEU A 311 -7.78 -5.02 -31.12
C LEU A 311 -6.89 -3.97 -30.42
N TYR A 312 -6.95 -3.90 -29.09
CA TYR A 312 -6.17 -2.98 -28.28
C TYR A 312 -4.80 -3.53 -27.87
N GLY A 313 -4.50 -4.79 -28.19
CA GLY A 313 -3.25 -5.45 -27.77
C GLY A 313 -3.19 -5.79 -26.28
N TYR A 314 -4.26 -5.53 -25.51
CA TYR A 314 -4.39 -5.87 -24.09
C TYR A 314 -4.91 -7.31 -23.94
N THR A 315 -4.16 -8.27 -24.48
CA THR A 315 -4.47 -9.69 -24.32
C THR A 315 -3.71 -10.29 -23.15
N GLU A 316 -4.16 -11.44 -22.64
CA GLU A 316 -3.42 -12.20 -21.62
C GLU A 316 -2.06 -12.69 -22.14
N ASN A 317 -1.97 -12.97 -23.45
CA ASN A 317 -0.76 -13.46 -24.10
C ASN A 317 0.21 -12.33 -24.50
N ARG A 318 0.01 -11.11 -24.01
CA ARG A 318 0.88 -9.96 -24.31
C ARG A 318 2.27 -10.15 -23.71
N ARG A 319 3.24 -9.40 -24.23
CA ARG A 319 4.58 -9.34 -23.62
C ARG A 319 4.44 -8.78 -22.19
N PRO A 320 5.03 -9.44 -21.17
CA PRO A 320 5.06 -8.90 -19.83
C PRO A 320 5.75 -7.53 -19.78
N ILE A 321 5.37 -6.72 -18.79
CA ILE A 321 5.99 -5.42 -18.56
C ILE A 321 7.48 -5.63 -18.27
N ASP A 322 8.32 -4.86 -18.95
CA ASP A 322 9.76 -4.92 -18.76
C ASP A 322 10.18 -4.08 -17.54
N PHE A 323 10.59 -4.77 -16.47
CA PHE A 323 11.11 -4.16 -15.24
C PHE A 323 12.65 -4.16 -15.19
N SER A 324 13.34 -4.42 -16.30
CA SER A 324 14.81 -4.39 -16.35
C SER A 324 15.38 -3.01 -15.95
N PRO A 325 16.57 -2.99 -15.32
CA PRO A 325 17.27 -1.75 -14.97
C PRO A 325 17.80 -1.02 -16.21
N GLN A 326 17.92 0.31 -16.14
CA GLN A 326 18.36 1.19 -17.24
C GLN A 326 19.68 0.76 -17.89
N GLN A 327 20.64 0.25 -17.11
CA GLN A 327 21.95 -0.18 -17.61
C GLN A 327 21.83 -1.29 -18.68
N GLN A 328 20.83 -2.16 -18.57
CA GLN A 328 20.56 -3.18 -19.59
C GLN A 328 19.86 -2.59 -20.82
N HIS A 329 19.06 -1.54 -20.65
CA HIS A 329 18.41 -0.84 -21.76
C HIS A 329 19.41 -0.06 -22.63
N GLU A 330 20.41 0.60 -22.02
CA GLU A 330 21.51 1.24 -22.75
C GLU A 330 22.40 0.21 -23.45
N GLN A 331 22.74 -0.90 -22.79
CA GLN A 331 23.50 -1.99 -23.40
C GLN A 331 22.74 -2.68 -24.55
N CYS A 332 21.44 -2.94 -24.41
CA CYS A 332 20.61 -3.50 -25.49
C CYS A 332 20.51 -2.55 -26.70
N LYS A 333 20.35 -1.23 -26.46
CA LYS A 333 20.33 -0.24 -27.54
C LYS A 333 21.67 -0.18 -28.27
N LEU A 334 22.79 -0.17 -27.55
CA LEU A 334 24.14 -0.21 -28.12
C LEU A 334 24.41 -1.50 -28.92
N GLN A 335 23.92 -2.65 -28.46
CA GLN A 335 24.03 -3.92 -29.17
C GLN A 335 23.17 -3.95 -30.45
N SER A 336 21.95 -3.42 -30.39
CA SER A 336 21.09 -3.34 -31.59
C SER A 336 21.62 -2.39 -32.67
N ALA A 337 22.29 -1.30 -32.28
CA ALA A 337 22.91 -0.33 -33.19
C ALA A 337 24.26 -0.80 -33.76
N SER A 338 24.91 -1.79 -33.14
CA SER A 338 26.15 -2.40 -33.66
C SER A 338 25.89 -3.65 -34.52
N SER A 339 24.65 -4.14 -34.55
CA SER A 339 24.20 -5.26 -35.39
C SER A 339 23.52 -4.84 -36.71
N THR A 340 23.47 -3.54 -37.00
CA THR A 340 23.02 -2.94 -38.28
C THR A 340 24.20 -2.35 -39.04
#